data_AF-A0A1H8JA97-F1
#
_entry.id   AF-A0A1H8JA97-F1
#
_cell.length_a   1.000
_cell.length_b   1.000
_cell.length_c   1.000
_cell.angle_alpha   90.00
_cell.angle_beta   90.00
_cell.angle_gamma   90.00
#
_symmetry.space_group_name_H-M   'P 1'
#
loop_
_entity.id
_entity.type
_entity.pdbx_description
1 polymer ?
#
loop_
_entity_poly.entity_id
_entity_poly.type
_entity_poly.pdbx_seq_one_letter_code
_entity_poly.pdbx_strand_id
1 'polypeptide(L)'
;MANKRPKPEEIVSKWRQIEVLMGQGLARLDAIRRIGVVEQTYYRWRKQYGGMGVDQLKELKRLQQENERLRRAVSDLTLDKLILTEAARGTAGPRSETSEPRSPPGLH
;
A
#
# COMPACT_ATOMS: atom_id res chain seq x y z
N MET A 1 -9.02 17.21 -18.35
CA MET A 1 -7.95 16.34 -17.83
C MET A 1 -7.86 16.55 -16.32
N ALA A 2 -8.00 15.49 -15.51
CA ALA A 2 -8.00 15.62 -14.06
C ALA A 2 -6.59 15.97 -13.57
N ASN A 3 -6.43 17.17 -12.98
CA ASN A 3 -5.15 17.64 -12.46
C ASN A 3 -4.84 16.92 -11.15
N LYS A 4 -4.21 15.74 -11.23
CA LYS A 4 -3.86 14.94 -10.05
C LYS A 4 -2.74 15.64 -9.30
N ARG A 5 -2.96 15.92 -8.00
CA ARG A 5 -1.93 16.47 -7.12
C ARG A 5 -0.76 15.47 -7.07
N PRO A 6 0.48 15.90 -7.38
CA PRO A 6 1.63 15.01 -7.32
C PRO A 6 1.83 14.50 -5.89
N LYS A 7 2.25 13.24 -5.75
CA LYS A 7 2.57 12.66 -4.44
C LYS A 7 3.79 13.38 -3.85
N PRO A 8 3.91 13.48 -2.51
CA PRO A 8 5.07 14.10 -1.86
C PRO A 8 6.43 13.58 -2.37
N GLU A 9 6.55 12.28 -2.65
CA GLU A 9 7.78 11.68 -3.22
C GLU A 9 8.12 12.23 -4.60
N GLU A 10 7.10 12.40 -5.45
CA GLU A 10 7.28 12.90 -6.81
C GLU A 10 7.71 14.37 -6.79
N ILE A 11 7.11 15.15 -5.88
CA ILE A 11 7.50 16.54 -5.60
C ILE A 11 8.98 16.61 -5.23
N VAL A 12 9.40 15.80 -4.24
CA VAL A 12 10.78 15.82 -3.74
C VAL A 12 11.77 15.31 -4.79
N SER A 13 11.40 14.27 -5.55
CA SER A 13 12.25 13.75 -6.64
C SER A 13 12.46 14.80 -7.73
N LYS A 14 11.39 15.43 -8.23
CA LYS A 14 11.48 16.50 -9.24
C LYS A 14 12.27 17.70 -8.73
N TRP A 15 12.02 18.14 -7.50
CA TRP A 15 12.79 19.24 -6.89
C TRP A 15 14.28 18.92 -6.79
N ARG A 16 14.67 17.72 -6.35
CA ARG A 16 16.08 17.31 -6.24
C ARG A 16 16.77 17.23 -7.59
N GLN A 17 16.06 16.79 -8.64
CA GLN A 17 16.58 16.82 -10.00
C GLN A 17 16.87 18.27 -10.46
N ILE A 18 16.01 19.23 -10.11
CA ILE A 18 16.25 20.66 -10.38
C ILE A 18 17.51 21.13 -9.64
N GLU A 19 17.72 20.75 -8.38
CA GLU A 19 18.91 21.12 -7.60
C GLU A 19 20.20 20.53 -8.16
N VAL A 20 20.18 19.28 -8.61
CA VAL A 20 21.34 18.65 -9.26
C VAL A 20 21.71 19.39 -10.55
N LEU A 21 20.73 19.73 -11.40
CA LEU A 21 20.97 20.49 -12.63
C LEU A 21 21.54 21.89 -12.33
N MET A 22 21.05 22.57 -11.29
CA MET A 22 21.62 23.85 -10.86
C MET A 22 23.07 23.69 -10.34
N GLY A 23 23.35 22.62 -9.59
CA GLY A 23 24.70 22.31 -9.10
C GLY A 23 25.68 21.97 -10.23
N GLN A 24 25.18 21.54 -11.39
CA GLN A 24 25.96 21.34 -12.61
C GLN A 24 26.16 22.63 -13.42
N GLY A 25 25.71 23.78 -12.91
CA GLY A 25 25.88 25.09 -13.54
C GLY A 25 24.73 25.52 -14.44
N LEU A 26 23.64 24.74 -14.53
CA LEU A 26 22.47 25.12 -15.31
C LEU A 26 21.70 26.25 -14.60
N ALA A 27 21.23 27.25 -15.35
CA ALA A 27 20.41 28.31 -14.77
C ALA A 27 19.10 27.72 -14.20
N ARG A 28 18.63 28.27 -13.07
CA ARG A 28 17.45 27.76 -12.34
C ARG A 28 16.22 27.60 -13.25
N LEU A 29 15.94 28.61 -14.07
CA LEU A 29 14.77 28.60 -14.97
C LEU A 29 14.86 27.47 -15.99
N ASP A 30 16.05 27.22 -16.53
CA ASP A 30 16.28 26.15 -17.50
C ASP A 30 16.18 24.78 -16.85
N ALA A 31 16.71 24.63 -15.62
CA ALA A 31 16.55 23.42 -14.82
C ALA A 31 15.07 23.12 -14.53
N ILE A 32 14.30 24.13 -14.09
CA ILE A 32 12.86 24.01 -13.83
C ILE A 32 12.10 23.57 -15.09
N ARG A 33 12.37 24.21 -16.24
CA ARG A 33 11.75 23.88 -17.53
C ARG A 33 12.11 22.47 -17.98
N ARG A 34 13.37 22.06 -17.81
CA ARG A 34 13.87 20.72 -18.22
C ARG A 34 13.20 19.58 -17.45
N ILE A 35 12.82 19.82 -16.19
CA ILE A 35 12.08 18.86 -15.36
C ILE A 35 10.55 18.93 -15.60
N GLY A 36 10.08 19.87 -16.42
CA GLY A 36 8.66 20.02 -16.73
C GLY A 36 7.84 20.56 -15.55
N VAL A 37 8.46 21.38 -14.71
CA VAL A 37 7.80 22.03 -13.57
C VAL A 37 7.60 23.51 -13.89
N VAL A 38 6.49 24.08 -13.44
CA VAL A 38 6.27 25.54 -13.54
C VAL A 38 7.00 26.24 -12.40
N GLU A 39 7.65 27.37 -12.67
CA GLU A 39 8.48 28.09 -11.70
C GLU A 39 7.76 28.39 -10.38
N GLN A 40 6.50 28.80 -10.42
CA GLN A 40 5.69 29.03 -9.22
C GLN A 40 5.57 27.76 -8.34
N THR A 41 5.46 26.60 -8.98
CA THR A 41 5.41 25.30 -8.29
C THR A 41 6.74 24.97 -7.64
N TYR A 42 7.87 25.26 -8.29
CA TYR A 42 9.20 25.10 -7.71
C TYR A 42 9.36 25.94 -6.43
N TYR A 43 8.98 27.22 -6.44
CA TYR A 43 9.10 28.05 -5.24
C TYR A 43 8.18 27.58 -4.10
N ARG A 44 6.96 27.15 -4.43
CA ARG A 44 6.05 26.55 -3.43
C ARG A 44 6.67 25.29 -2.81
N TRP A 45 7.24 24.42 -3.64
CA TRP A 45 7.91 23.22 -3.16
C TRP A 45 9.16 23.53 -2.33
N ARG A 46 9.96 24.50 -2.74
CA ARG A 46 11.11 24.95 -1.96
C ARG A 46 10.71 25.46 -0.57
N LYS A 47 9.61 26.22 -0.47
CA LYS A 47 9.08 26.70 0.82
C LYS A 47 8.58 25.55 1.71
N GLN A 48 7.96 24.54 1.11
CA GLN A 48 7.28 23.46 1.83
C GLN A 48 8.20 22.26 2.15
N TYR A 49 9.18 21.98 1.29
CA TYR A 49 10.03 20.78 1.32
C TYR A 49 11.53 21.11 1.38
N GLY A 50 11.93 22.38 1.28
CA GLY A 50 13.34 22.81 1.27
C GLY A 50 14.13 22.47 2.54
N GLY A 51 13.46 22.22 3.67
CA GLY A 51 14.07 21.75 4.92
C GLY A 51 13.98 20.25 5.17
N MET A 52 13.32 19.48 4.28
CA MET A 52 12.91 18.08 4.48
C MET A 52 14.00 17.05 4.06
N GLY A 53 15.26 17.49 4.01
CA GLY A 53 16.20 17.14 2.93
C GLY A 53 16.66 15.69 2.73
N VAL A 54 16.75 14.84 3.76
CA VAL A 54 17.27 13.47 3.59
C VAL A 54 16.64 12.48 4.57
N ASP A 55 16.54 12.83 5.84
CA ASP A 55 16.11 11.88 6.86
C ASP A 55 14.61 11.62 6.83
N GLN A 56 13.79 12.63 6.52
CA GLN A 56 12.36 12.43 6.28
C GLN A 56 12.08 11.63 5.01
N LEU A 57 12.96 11.66 4.00
CA LEU A 57 12.85 10.79 2.82
C LEU A 57 13.22 9.34 3.13
N LYS A 58 14.26 9.13 3.95
CA LYS A 58 14.60 7.79 4.45
C LYS A 58 13.46 7.21 5.28
N GLU A 59 12.89 8.03 6.16
CA GLU A 59 11.75 7.62 6.98
C GLU A 59 10.51 7.34 6.12
N LEU A 60 10.23 8.17 5.12
CA LEU A 60 9.13 7.94 4.20
C LEU A 60 9.29 6.63 3.43
N LYS A 61 10.48 6.36 2.88
CA LYS A 61 10.77 5.08 2.20
C LYS A 61 10.63 3.89 3.15
N ARG A 62 11.13 4.01 4.39
CA ARG A 62 11.01 2.99 5.43
C ARG A 62 9.54 2.69 5.72
N LEU A 63 8.74 3.73 5.97
CA LEU A 63 7.32 3.60 6.26
C LEU A 63 6.53 3.00 5.09
N GLN A 64 6.90 3.31 3.85
CA GLN A 64 6.27 2.71 2.67
C GLN A 64 6.57 1.21 2.55
N GLN A 65 7.83 0.81 2.72
CA GLN A 65 8.21 -0.61 2.73
C GLN A 65 7.50 -1.36 3.84
N GLU A 66 7.43 -0.77 5.03
CA GLU A 66 6.72 -1.37 6.15
C GLU A 66 5.22 -1.48 5.86
N ASN A 67 4.61 -0.45 5.27
CA ASN A 67 3.19 -0.50 4.88
C ASN A 67 2.92 -1.61 3.86
N GLU A 68 3.81 -1.80 2.88
CA GLU A 68 3.68 -2.86 1.89
C GLU A 68 3.81 -4.24 2.53
N ARG A 69 4.80 -4.43 3.41
CA ARG A 69 4.98 -5.66 4.18
C ARG A 69 3.74 -5.98 5.03
N LEU A 70 3.22 -4.99 5.76
CA LEU A 70 2.04 -5.14 6.59
C LEU A 70 0.80 -5.49 5.75
N ARG A 71 0.62 -4.86 4.59
CA ARG A 71 -0.49 -5.19 3.67
C ARG A 71 -0.43 -6.64 3.19
N ARG A 72 0.76 -7.14 2.85
CA ARG A 72 0.95 -8.55 2.48
C ARG A 72 0.60 -9.47 3.64
N ALA A 73 1.19 -9.24 4.81
CA ALA A 73 0.92 -10.04 6.00
C ALA A 73 -0.57 -10.07 6.38
N VAL A 74 -1.26 -8.92 6.32
CA VAL A 74 -2.70 -8.85 6.58
C VAL A 74 -3.50 -9.63 5.54
N SER A 75 -3.10 -9.57 4.26
CA SER A 75 -3.77 -10.31 3.19
C SER A 75 -3.63 -11.83 3.39
N ASP A 76 -2.42 -12.30 3.68
CA ASP A 76 -2.11 -13.70 3.93
C ASP A 76 -2.88 -14.23 5.15
N LEU A 77 -2.83 -13.49 6.27
CA LEU A 77 -3.58 -13.86 7.49
C LEU A 77 -5.10 -13.85 7.27
N THR A 78 -5.60 -12.93 6.45
CA THR A 78 -7.03 -12.88 6.12
C THR A 78 -7.41 -14.10 5.28
N LEU A 79 -6.57 -14.50 4.32
CA LEU A 79 -6.78 -15.69 3.51
C LEU A 79 -6.78 -16.96 4.36
N ASP A 80 -5.79 -17.13 5.24
CA ASP A 80 -5.70 -18.28 6.15
C ASP A 80 -6.94 -18.35 7.05
N LYS A 81 -7.36 -17.22 7.61
CA LYS A 81 -8.56 -17.14 8.44
C LYS A 81 -9.81 -17.54 7.65
N LEU A 82 -9.93 -17.17 6.37
CA LEU A 82 -11.04 -17.59 5.52
C LEU A 82 -11.01 -19.11 5.28
N ILE A 83 -9.85 -19.67 4.92
CA ILE A 83 -9.67 -21.11 4.69
C ILE A 83 -10.05 -21.91 5.95
N LEU A 84 -9.53 -21.50 7.12
CA LEU A 84 -9.81 -22.17 8.39
C LEU A 84 -11.29 -22.06 8.77
N THR A 85 -11.92 -20.90 8.54
CA THR A 85 -13.36 -20.72 8.81
C THR A 85 -14.19 -21.64 7.90
N GLU A 86 -13.82 -21.76 6.63
CA GLU A 86 -14.52 -22.63 5.67
C GLU A 86 -14.33 -24.12 6.01
N ALA A 87 -13.10 -24.54 6.32
CA ALA A 87 -12.80 -25.90 6.73
C ALA A 87 -13.58 -26.31 8.00
N ALA A 88 -13.65 -25.42 8.99
CA ALA A 88 -14.42 -25.64 10.22
C ALA A 88 -15.93 -25.77 9.96
N ARG A 89 -16.46 -25.04 8.96
CA ARG A 89 -17.85 -25.18 8.52
C ARG A 89 -18.10 -26.50 7.79
N GLY A 90 -17.16 -26.94 6.94
CA GLY A 90 -17.23 -28.20 6.21
C GLY A 90 -17.18 -29.45 7.11
N THR A 91 -16.48 -29.38 8.25
CA THR A 91 -16.45 -30.48 9.24
C THR A 91 -17.73 -30.62 10.08
N ALA A 92 -18.64 -29.64 10.03
CA ALA A 92 -19.91 -29.64 10.75
C ALA A 92 -21.11 -30.02 9.86
N GLY A 93 -20.89 -30.83 8.82
CA GLY A 93 -21.98 -31.49 8.08
C GLY A 93 -22.64 -32.59 8.93
N PRO A 94 -23.97 -32.79 8.83
CA PRO A 94 -24.72 -33.61 9.77
C PRO A 94 -24.25 -35.07 9.72
N ARG A 95 -23.84 -35.61 10.87
CA ARG A 95 -23.70 -37.07 11.07
C ARG A 95 -25.06 -37.70 10.78
N SER A 96 -25.17 -38.28 9.59
CA SER A 96 -26.28 -39.12 9.18
C SER A 96 -25.93 -40.56 9.55
N GLU A 97 -26.25 -40.95 10.77
CA GLU A 97 -26.31 -42.36 11.19
C GLU A 97 -27.53 -42.48 12.13
N THR A 98 -28.70 -42.82 11.60
CA THR A 98 -29.25 -44.20 11.55
C THR A 98 -29.22 -44.91 12.91
N SER A 99 -30.30 -44.76 13.68
CA SER A 99 -30.74 -45.79 14.61
C SER A 99 -32.23 -45.61 14.91
N GLU A 100 -33.07 -46.05 13.98
CA GLU A 100 -34.48 -46.31 14.25
C GLU A 100 -34.54 -47.63 15.05
N PRO A 101 -35.07 -47.67 16.29
CA PRO A 101 -35.13 -48.91 17.05
C PRO A 101 -36.22 -49.80 16.45
N ARG A 102 -35.82 -50.86 15.74
CA ARG A 102 -36.74 -51.93 15.31
C ARG A 102 -37.42 -52.52 16.55
N SER A 103 -38.74 -52.30 16.66
CA SER A 103 -39.58 -53.06 17.60
C SER A 103 -39.57 -54.55 17.23
N PRO A 104 -39.49 -55.48 18.20
CA PRO A 104 -39.51 -56.90 17.92
C PRO A 104 -40.93 -57.36 17.53
N PRO A 105 -41.07 -58.34 16.61
CA PRO A 105 -42.37 -58.83 16.19
C PRO A 105 -43.03 -59.60 17.35
N GLY A 106 -44.30 -59.27 17.61
CA GLY A 106 -45.13 -59.99 18.57
C GLY A 106 -45.23 -61.48 18.21
N LEU A 107 -44.98 -62.33 19.20
CA LEU A 107 -45.28 -63.75 19.14
C LEU A 107 -46.72 -63.97 19.62
N HIS A 108 -47.46 -64.75 18.84
CA HIS A 108 -48.76 -65.32 19.16
C HIS A 108 -48.76 -66.15 20.45
#